data_AF-A0A5C3LMH6-F1
#
_entry.id   AF-A0A5C3LMH6-F1
#
_cell.length_a   1.000
_cell.length_b   1.000
_cell.length_c   1.000
_cell.angle_alpha   90.00
_cell.angle_beta   90.00
_cell.angle_gamma   90.00
#
_symmetry.space_group_name_H-M   'P 1'
#
loop_
_entity.id
_entity.type
_entity.pdbx_description
1 polymer ?
#
loop_
_entity_poly.entity_id
_entity_poly.type
_entity_poly.pdbx_seq_one_letter_code
_entity_poly.pdbx_strand_id
1 'polypeptide(L)'
;MTLSKCPRSSPIHATLPSYPPSESLPTSMTEFQALSTLLQSVVDEVKHLTTTSVWLSTSLERLITRFDDLHETVHEIELTMRERTRTLLYLEAQQKLLPMRLHNCQAAMSERLKGPNGWLQAPAPLTREDLLLMTSDECNAAAAALGISVIEGNALVRRQNIAEYLGVILD
;
A
#
# COMPACT_ATOMS: atom_id res chain seq x y z
N MET A 1 57.61 3.16 111.00
CA MET A 1 56.21 2.84 111.31
C MET A 1 55.56 2.39 110.00
N THR A 2 55.74 1.21 109.41
CA THR A 2 55.88 -0.19 109.86
C THR A 2 54.64 -0.83 110.52
N LEU A 3 54.10 -1.82 109.77
CA LEU A 3 53.39 -3.05 110.15
C LEU A 3 51.85 -3.04 110.18
N SER A 4 51.25 -3.85 109.29
CA SER A 4 50.42 -5.04 109.64
C SER A 4 50.01 -5.76 108.35
N LYS A 5 50.67 -6.84 107.90
CA LYS A 5 50.47 -8.28 108.20
C LYS A 5 49.08 -8.86 107.85
N CYS A 6 49.07 -9.67 106.77
CA CYS A 6 48.24 -10.86 106.49
C CYS A 6 48.24 -11.88 107.68
N PRO A 7 47.43 -12.98 107.75
CA PRO A 7 46.97 -13.83 106.62
C PRO A 7 45.67 -14.71 106.74
N ARG A 8 45.35 -15.44 105.64
CA ARG A 8 44.71 -16.80 105.48
C ARG A 8 43.26 -17.01 106.01
N SER A 9 42.34 -17.80 105.43
CA SER A 9 42.30 -18.71 104.25
C SER A 9 40.89 -19.34 104.09
N SER A 10 40.48 -19.59 102.83
CA SER A 10 39.56 -20.66 102.32
C SER A 10 38.02 -20.50 102.46
N PRO A 11 37.20 -21.24 101.67
CA PRO A 11 37.15 -21.30 100.19
C PRO A 11 35.69 -21.15 99.67
N ILE A 12 35.47 -20.65 98.44
CA ILE A 12 34.16 -20.76 97.77
C ILE A 12 34.31 -21.29 96.34
N HIS A 13 33.47 -22.28 96.08
CA HIS A 13 33.26 -23.10 94.89
C HIS A 13 33.36 -22.43 93.51
N ALA A 14 34.04 -23.18 92.63
CA ALA A 14 33.82 -23.38 91.21
C ALA A 14 32.64 -22.67 90.52
N THR A 15 32.94 -21.91 89.47
CA THR A 15 32.15 -21.92 88.23
C THR A 15 33.09 -21.62 87.06
N LEU A 16 33.31 -22.63 86.20
CA LEU A 16 33.99 -22.47 84.92
C LEU A 16 33.21 -21.46 84.05
N PRO A 17 33.88 -20.55 83.32
CA PRO A 17 33.20 -19.86 82.24
C PRO A 17 32.88 -20.89 81.16
N SER A 18 31.60 -21.12 80.93
CA SER A 18 31.09 -21.79 79.74
C SER A 18 31.60 -21.03 78.52
N TYR A 19 32.63 -21.55 77.86
CA TYR A 19 32.86 -21.21 76.46
C TYR A 19 31.60 -21.62 75.69
N PRO A 20 30.98 -20.75 74.87
CA PRO A 20 30.02 -21.23 73.90
C PRO A 20 30.77 -22.21 72.97
N PRO A 21 30.11 -23.30 72.55
CA PRO A 21 30.75 -24.29 71.71
C PRO A 21 31.18 -23.64 70.40
N SER A 22 32.39 -23.98 69.99
CA SER A 22 32.86 -23.88 68.62
C SER A 22 31.96 -24.76 67.73
N GLU A 23 30.77 -24.27 67.35
CA GLU A 23 29.96 -24.84 66.27
C GLU A 23 30.18 -23.93 65.04
N SER A 24 31.22 -24.23 64.26
CA SER A 24 31.09 -24.99 63.01
C SER A 24 30.09 -24.38 62.04
N LEU A 25 30.61 -23.81 60.94
CA LEU A 25 29.98 -23.63 59.63
C LEU A 25 28.61 -24.34 59.48
N PRO A 26 27.52 -23.58 59.24
CA PRO A 26 26.70 -23.87 58.06
C PRO A 26 26.11 -22.58 57.45
N THR A 27 26.92 -21.57 57.14
CA THR A 27 26.43 -20.36 56.42
C THR A 27 26.62 -20.48 54.90
N SER A 28 27.63 -21.19 54.42
CA SER A 28 27.94 -21.27 52.99
C SER A 28 26.96 -22.10 52.16
N MET A 29 26.40 -23.19 52.70
CA MET A 29 25.59 -24.13 51.91
C MET A 29 24.17 -23.59 51.64
N THR A 30 23.56 -22.95 52.64
CA THR A 30 22.24 -22.31 52.53
C THR A 30 22.28 -21.07 51.64
N GLU A 31 23.33 -20.25 51.76
CA GLU A 31 23.55 -19.11 50.86
C GLU A 31 23.78 -19.56 49.42
N PHE A 32 24.55 -20.64 49.22
CA PHE A 32 24.77 -21.24 47.90
C PHE A 32 23.46 -21.78 47.29
N GLN A 33 22.62 -22.45 48.08
CA GLN A 33 21.30 -22.90 47.61
C GLN A 33 20.38 -21.73 47.24
N ALA A 34 20.37 -20.65 48.02
CA ALA A 34 19.59 -19.45 47.72
C ALA A 34 20.07 -18.73 46.45
N LEU A 35 21.38 -18.67 46.24
CA LEU A 35 21.97 -18.17 45.00
C LEU A 35 21.61 -19.04 43.80
N SER A 36 21.64 -20.36 43.95
CA SER A 36 21.25 -21.30 42.90
C SER A 36 19.78 -21.17 42.51
N THR A 37 18.87 -20.98 43.47
CA THR A 37 17.44 -20.78 43.18
C THR A 37 17.18 -19.44 42.52
N LEU A 38 17.87 -18.38 42.95
CA LEU A 38 17.79 -17.06 42.31
C LEU A 38 18.29 -17.13 40.86
N LEU A 39 19.44 -17.76 40.61
CA LEU A 39 19.98 -17.98 39.27
C LEU A 39 18.99 -18.74 38.39
N GLN A 40 18.36 -19.79 38.92
CA GLN A 40 17.37 -20.55 38.17
C GLN A 40 16.14 -19.71 37.82
N SER A 41 15.65 -18.88 38.76
CA SER A 41 14.55 -17.95 38.52
C SER A 41 14.89 -16.95 37.40
N VAL A 42 16.09 -16.37 37.43
CA VAL A 42 16.54 -15.44 36.37
C VAL A 42 16.64 -16.16 35.02
N VAL A 43 17.15 -17.39 34.99
CA VAL A 43 17.22 -18.20 33.75
C VAL A 43 15.82 -18.45 33.19
N ASP A 44 14.83 -18.72 34.05
CA ASP A 44 13.45 -18.98 33.62
C ASP A 44 12.76 -17.70 33.12
N GLU A 45 12.99 -16.56 33.77
CA GLU A 45 12.53 -15.25 33.27
C GLU A 45 13.17 -14.88 31.93
N VAL A 46 14.48 -15.10 31.76
CA VAL A 46 15.18 -14.85 30.49
C VAL A 46 14.63 -15.76 29.38
N LYS A 47 14.34 -17.03 29.66
CA LYS A 47 13.69 -17.94 28.70
C LYS A 47 12.30 -17.45 28.32
N HIS A 48 11.50 -17.02 29.29
CA HIS A 48 10.18 -16.46 29.04
C HIS A 48 10.29 -15.20 28.16
N LEU A 49 11.17 -14.26 28.52
CA LEU A 49 11.40 -13.03 27.76
C LEU A 49 11.85 -13.35 26.33
N THR A 50 12.76 -14.30 26.15
CA THR A 50 13.21 -14.74 24.82
C THR A 50 12.05 -15.28 24.00
N THR A 51 11.17 -16.08 24.61
CA THR A 51 10.00 -16.65 23.92
C THR A 51 9.01 -15.57 23.51
N THR A 52 8.74 -14.60 24.40
CA THR A 52 7.87 -13.45 24.06
C THR A 52 8.47 -12.58 22.96
N SER A 53 9.79 -12.37 22.97
CA SER A 53 10.49 -11.60 21.93
C SER A 53 10.38 -12.28 20.56
N VAL A 54 10.59 -13.60 20.49
CA VAL A 54 10.40 -14.38 19.25
C VAL A 54 8.96 -14.28 18.77
N TRP A 55 7.98 -14.45 19.67
CA TRP A 55 6.57 -14.34 19.30
C TRP A 55 6.19 -12.96 18.76
N LEU A 56 6.70 -11.89 19.38
CA LEU A 56 6.50 -10.52 18.92
C LEU A 56 7.14 -10.30 17.54
N SER A 57 8.36 -10.79 17.33
CA SER A 57 9.06 -10.70 16.03
C SER A 57 8.23 -11.35 14.92
N THR A 58 7.79 -12.59 15.13
CA THR A 58 6.95 -13.30 14.14
C THR A 58 5.61 -12.60 13.90
N SER A 59 5.04 -11.98 14.95
CA SER A 59 3.78 -11.23 14.82
C SER A 59 3.96 -9.95 14.01
N LEU A 60 5.08 -9.25 14.18
CA LEU A 60 5.43 -8.07 13.38
C LEU A 60 5.69 -8.44 11.92
N GLU A 61 6.40 -9.53 11.66
CA GLU A 61 6.62 -10.03 10.28
C GLU A 61 5.29 -10.31 9.58
N ARG A 62 4.35 -11.00 10.25
CA ARG A 62 3.00 -11.23 9.70
C ARG A 62 2.20 -9.95 9.48
N LEU A 63 2.42 -8.93 10.29
CA LEU A 63 1.76 -7.64 10.10
C LEU A 63 2.33 -6.91 8.89
N ILE A 64 3.65 -6.94 8.70
CA ILE A 64 4.32 -6.37 7.54
C ILE A 64 3.80 -7.02 6.25
N THR A 65 3.75 -8.36 6.20
CA THR A 65 3.23 -9.04 5.00
C THR A 65 1.78 -8.66 4.69
N ARG A 66 0.94 -8.48 5.72
CA ARG A 66 -0.44 -8.02 5.52
C ARG A 66 -0.53 -6.58 5.00
N PHE A 67 0.40 -5.72 5.42
CA PHE A 67 0.47 -4.36 4.89
C PHE A 67 0.91 -4.36 3.42
N ASP A 68 1.85 -5.23 3.05
CA ASP A 68 2.28 -5.39 1.66
C ASP A 68 1.13 -5.87 0.77
N ASP A 69 0.41 -6.91 1.20
CA ASP A 69 -0.78 -7.41 0.49
C ASP A 69 -1.85 -6.31 0.34
N LEU A 70 -2.12 -5.56 1.42
CA LEU A 70 -3.08 -4.46 1.38
C LEU A 70 -2.63 -3.37 0.41
N HIS A 71 -1.36 -3.01 0.42
CA HIS A 71 -0.81 -2.01 -0.50
C HIS A 71 -0.96 -2.43 -1.97
N GLU A 72 -0.72 -3.70 -2.27
CA GLU A 72 -0.92 -4.25 -3.62
C GLU A 72 -2.40 -4.19 -4.04
N THR A 73 -3.33 -4.61 -3.17
CA THR A 73 -4.77 -4.54 -3.49
C THR A 73 -5.25 -3.11 -3.71
N VAL A 74 -4.78 -2.14 -2.92
CA VAL A 74 -5.10 -0.72 -3.12
C VAL A 74 -4.60 -0.24 -4.48
N HIS A 75 -3.37 -0.62 -4.85
CA HIS A 75 -2.81 -0.25 -6.15
C HIS A 75 -3.62 -0.81 -7.34
N GLU A 76 -4.07 -2.06 -7.25
CA GLU A 76 -4.92 -2.68 -8.27
C GLU A 76 -6.29 -1.99 -8.38
N ILE A 77 -6.88 -1.63 -7.25
CA ILE A 77 -8.15 -0.88 -7.20
C ILE A 77 -7.98 0.49 -7.88
N GLU A 78 -6.90 1.21 -7.61
CA GLU A 78 -6.63 2.50 -8.25
C GLU A 78 -6.48 2.37 -9.78
N LEU A 79 -5.75 1.36 -10.25
CA LEU A 79 -5.62 1.08 -11.69
C LEU A 79 -6.99 0.84 -12.32
N THR A 80 -7.80 -0.01 -11.68
CA THR A 80 -9.15 -0.33 -12.15
C THR A 80 -10.06 0.90 -12.16
N MET A 81 -9.99 1.75 -11.13
CA MET A 81 -10.76 3.00 -11.07
C MET A 81 -10.34 3.97 -12.17
N ARG A 82 -9.03 4.13 -12.43
CA ARG A 82 -8.53 4.98 -13.51
C ARG A 82 -9.05 4.50 -14.86
N GLU A 83 -9.04 3.19 -15.10
CA GLU A 83 -9.52 2.63 -16.36
C GLU A 83 -11.02 2.83 -16.54
N ARG A 84 -11.83 2.52 -15.52
CA ARG A 84 -13.28 2.79 -15.55
C ARG A 84 -13.60 4.26 -15.78
N THR A 85 -12.83 5.16 -15.19
CA THR A 85 -13.00 6.61 -15.38
C THR A 85 -12.76 6.99 -16.85
N ARG A 86 -11.71 6.44 -17.49
CA ARG A 86 -11.47 6.64 -18.93
C ARG A 86 -12.62 6.11 -19.77
N THR A 87 -13.12 4.91 -19.47
CA THR A 87 -14.25 4.32 -20.18
C THR A 87 -15.50 5.18 -20.07
N LEU A 88 -15.81 5.70 -18.87
CA LEU A 88 -16.97 6.57 -18.66
C LEU A 88 -16.85 7.87 -19.44
N LEU A 89 -15.68 8.52 -19.42
CA LEU A 89 -15.44 9.73 -20.21
C LEU A 89 -15.59 9.48 -21.72
N TYR A 90 -15.08 8.34 -22.20
CA TYR A 90 -15.25 7.93 -23.60
C TYR A 90 -16.72 7.71 -23.95
N LEU A 91 -17.48 6.97 -23.12
CA LEU A 91 -18.90 6.72 -23.36
C LEU A 91 -19.72 8.00 -23.33
N GLU A 92 -19.43 8.92 -22.40
CA GLU A 92 -20.09 10.22 -22.35
C GLU A 92 -19.84 11.03 -23.62
N ALA A 93 -18.60 11.03 -24.14
CA ALA A 93 -18.28 11.67 -25.40
C ALA A 93 -19.03 11.02 -26.58
N GLN A 94 -19.12 9.69 -26.63
CA GLN A 94 -19.89 8.97 -27.66
C GLN A 94 -21.39 9.28 -27.60
N GLN A 95 -21.96 9.34 -26.40
CA GLN A 95 -23.38 9.67 -26.21
C GLN A 95 -23.72 11.07 -26.72
N LYS A 96 -22.84 12.05 -26.51
CA LYS A 96 -23.01 13.42 -27.03
C LYS A 96 -23.01 13.48 -28.56
N LEU A 97 -22.29 12.57 -29.22
CA LEU A 97 -22.24 12.49 -30.69
C LEU A 97 -23.44 11.75 -31.29
N LEU A 98 -24.19 10.96 -30.50
CA LEU A 98 -25.24 10.08 -31.01
C LEU A 98 -26.33 10.81 -31.83
N PRO A 99 -26.89 11.96 -31.41
CA PRO A 99 -27.92 12.64 -32.19
C PRO A 99 -27.42 13.09 -33.57
N MET A 100 -26.17 13.55 -33.64
CA MET A 100 -25.51 13.91 -34.90
C MET A 100 -25.33 12.67 -35.79
N ARG A 101 -24.79 11.58 -35.23
CA ARG A 101 -24.55 10.33 -35.97
C ARG A 101 -25.84 9.73 -36.53
N LEU A 102 -26.93 9.75 -35.74
CA LEU A 102 -28.25 9.30 -36.17
C LEU A 102 -28.84 10.15 -37.31
N HIS A 103 -28.59 11.46 -37.29
CA HIS A 103 -29.00 12.31 -38.41
C HIS A 103 -28.18 12.01 -39.67
N ASN A 104 -26.86 11.97 -39.56
CA ASN A 104 -25.95 11.78 -40.68
C ASN A 104 -26.05 10.38 -41.33
N CYS A 105 -26.41 9.35 -40.55
CA CYS A 105 -26.61 8.01 -41.11
C CYS A 105 -27.86 7.95 -42.00
N GLN A 106 -28.88 8.75 -41.70
CA GLN A 106 -30.12 8.86 -42.48
C GLN A 106 -30.00 9.85 -43.64
N ALA A 107 -29.03 10.77 -43.58
CA ALA A 107 -28.81 11.77 -44.61
C ALA A 107 -28.48 11.13 -45.97
N ALA A 108 -29.00 11.72 -47.06
CA ALA A 108 -28.66 11.32 -48.42
C ALA A 108 -27.21 11.68 -48.79
N MET A 109 -26.69 11.12 -49.88
CA MET A 109 -25.29 11.35 -50.32
C MET A 109 -24.92 12.85 -50.47
N SER A 110 -25.84 13.63 -51.02
CA SER A 110 -25.68 15.06 -51.29
C SER A 110 -26.26 15.96 -50.18
N GLU A 111 -26.81 15.39 -49.12
CA GLU A 111 -27.38 16.17 -48.01
C GLU A 111 -26.26 16.66 -47.09
N ARG A 112 -26.48 17.83 -46.48
CA ARG A 112 -25.48 18.47 -45.63
C ARG A 112 -25.33 17.69 -44.33
N LEU A 113 -24.10 17.40 -43.94
CA LEU A 113 -23.76 16.71 -42.71
C LEU A 113 -23.76 17.66 -41.50
N LYS A 114 -24.16 17.12 -40.36
CA LYS A 114 -24.02 17.78 -39.05
C LYS A 114 -22.71 17.36 -38.37
N GLY A 115 -22.09 18.32 -37.70
CA GLY A 115 -21.02 18.14 -36.74
C GLY A 115 -21.51 18.34 -35.31
N PRO A 116 -20.59 18.24 -34.32
CA PRO A 116 -20.91 18.43 -32.91
C PRO A 116 -21.45 19.84 -32.59
N ASN A 117 -21.08 20.84 -33.39
CA ASN A 117 -21.45 22.25 -33.18
C ASN A 117 -22.50 22.77 -34.19
N GLY A 118 -23.29 21.87 -34.78
CA GLY A 118 -24.31 22.23 -35.79
C GLY A 118 -23.92 21.76 -37.18
N TRP A 119 -24.18 22.54 -38.23
CA TRP A 119 -23.86 22.13 -39.60
C TRP A 119 -22.36 22.23 -39.87
N LEU A 120 -21.81 21.25 -40.60
CA LEU A 120 -20.40 21.28 -40.99
C LEU A 120 -20.09 22.46 -41.92
N GLN A 121 -18.84 22.91 -41.83
CA GLN A 121 -18.25 23.97 -42.62
C GLN A 121 -16.86 23.53 -43.07
N ALA A 122 -16.38 24.08 -44.19
CA ALA A 122 -15.02 23.85 -44.65
C ALA A 122 -14.00 24.19 -43.53
N PRO A 123 -12.94 23.39 -43.34
CA PRO A 123 -12.45 22.34 -44.24
C PRO A 123 -13.09 20.96 -44.02
N ALA A 124 -14.09 20.82 -43.15
CA ALA A 124 -14.79 19.55 -42.96
C ALA A 124 -15.67 19.22 -44.19
N PRO A 125 -15.91 17.92 -44.48
CA PRO A 125 -16.79 17.51 -45.56
C PRO A 125 -18.20 18.06 -45.33
N LEU A 126 -18.78 18.73 -46.33
CA LEU A 126 -20.14 19.25 -46.19
C LEU A 126 -21.17 18.15 -46.46
N THR A 127 -20.84 17.20 -47.34
CA THR A 127 -21.68 16.07 -47.74
C THR A 127 -20.92 14.75 -47.67
N ARG A 128 -21.62 13.63 -47.84
CA ARG A 128 -20.98 12.30 -47.90
C ARG A 128 -20.17 12.13 -49.18
N GLU A 129 -20.64 12.70 -50.28
CA GLU A 129 -19.92 12.73 -51.56
C GLU A 129 -18.59 13.48 -51.44
N ASP A 130 -18.58 14.65 -50.77
CA ASP A 130 -17.34 15.39 -50.51
C ASP A 130 -16.32 14.52 -49.78
N LEU A 131 -16.76 13.84 -48.71
CA LEU A 131 -15.90 12.97 -47.93
C LEU A 131 -15.28 11.84 -48.76
N LEU A 132 -16.02 11.26 -49.71
CA LEU A 132 -15.51 10.23 -50.60
C LEU A 132 -14.44 10.75 -51.56
N LEU A 133 -14.53 12.01 -51.97
CA LEU A 133 -13.62 12.63 -52.94
C LEU A 133 -12.39 13.29 -52.29
N MET A 134 -12.37 13.45 -50.97
CA MET A 134 -11.26 14.10 -50.26
C MET A 134 -9.93 13.37 -50.43
N THR A 135 -8.92 14.16 -50.76
CA THR A 135 -7.51 13.77 -50.78
C THR A 135 -6.96 13.56 -49.37
N SER A 136 -5.74 13.03 -49.26
CA SER A 136 -5.09 12.80 -47.96
C SER A 136 -4.92 14.09 -47.16
N ASP A 137 -4.55 15.20 -47.82
CA ASP A 137 -4.29 16.48 -47.17
C ASP A 137 -5.60 17.13 -46.70
N GLU A 138 -6.64 17.06 -47.53
CA GLU A 138 -7.98 17.51 -47.16
C GLU A 138 -8.54 16.71 -45.97
N CYS A 139 -8.34 15.39 -45.97
CA CYS A 139 -8.73 14.55 -44.84
C CYS A 139 -7.99 14.94 -43.55
N ASN A 140 -6.70 15.28 -43.63
CA ASN A 140 -5.94 15.74 -42.48
C ASN A 140 -6.46 17.10 -41.96
N ALA A 141 -6.79 18.03 -42.86
CA ALA A 141 -7.38 19.31 -42.50
C ALA A 141 -8.78 19.16 -41.87
N ALA A 142 -9.61 18.26 -42.42
CA ALA A 142 -10.93 17.95 -41.87
C ALA A 142 -10.85 17.27 -40.50
N ALA A 143 -9.94 16.30 -40.33
CA ALA A 143 -9.72 15.65 -39.04
C ALA A 143 -9.29 16.67 -37.97
N ALA A 144 -8.38 17.59 -38.32
CA ALA A 144 -7.97 18.66 -37.42
C ALA A 144 -9.15 19.60 -37.05
N ALA A 145 -9.98 19.97 -38.02
CA ALA A 145 -11.16 20.81 -37.78
C ALA A 145 -12.23 20.13 -36.91
N LEU A 146 -12.34 18.80 -37.00
CA LEU A 146 -13.25 17.99 -36.18
C LEU A 146 -12.66 17.59 -34.82
N GLY A 147 -11.39 17.94 -34.54
CA GLY A 147 -10.69 17.54 -33.32
C GLY A 147 -10.40 16.04 -33.24
N ILE A 148 -10.38 15.34 -34.37
CA ILE A 148 -10.05 13.92 -34.46
C ILE A 148 -8.52 13.79 -34.46
N SER A 149 -7.98 12.90 -33.63
CA SER A 149 -6.54 12.67 -33.55
C SER A 149 -5.93 12.31 -34.90
N VAL A 150 -4.73 12.84 -35.14
CA VAL A 150 -3.98 12.60 -36.39
C VAL A 150 -3.41 11.17 -36.36
N ILE A 151 -4.09 10.23 -37.01
CA ILE A 151 -3.65 8.86 -37.25
C ILE A 151 -2.82 8.80 -38.53
N GLU A 152 -1.53 8.47 -38.46
CA GLU A 152 -0.74 8.22 -39.67
C GLU A 152 -1.41 7.13 -40.54
N GLY A 153 -1.69 7.43 -41.80
CA GLY A 153 -2.44 6.54 -42.66
C GLY A 153 -2.75 7.13 -44.02
N ASN A 154 -3.16 6.28 -44.97
CA ASN A 154 -3.59 6.71 -46.29
C ASN A 154 -4.97 7.43 -46.22
N ALA A 155 -5.33 8.12 -47.31
CA ALA A 155 -6.59 8.85 -47.39
C ALA A 155 -7.83 7.97 -47.12
N LEU A 156 -7.78 6.66 -47.38
CA LEU A 156 -8.90 5.74 -47.13
C LEU A 156 -9.14 5.54 -45.63
N VAL A 157 -8.09 5.22 -44.87
CA VAL A 157 -8.18 5.06 -43.41
C VAL A 157 -8.66 6.37 -42.77
N ARG A 158 -8.23 7.51 -43.30
CA ARG A 158 -8.67 8.82 -42.83
C ARG A 158 -10.15 9.10 -43.10
N ARG A 159 -10.61 8.83 -44.33
CA ARG A 159 -12.03 8.96 -44.68
C ARG A 159 -12.89 8.07 -43.80
N GLN A 160 -12.46 6.84 -43.53
CA GLN A 160 -13.15 5.93 -42.64
C GLN A 160 -13.26 6.48 -41.21
N ASN A 161 -12.17 7.02 -40.65
CA ASN A 161 -12.18 7.59 -39.30
C ASN A 161 -13.10 8.81 -39.19
N ILE A 162 -13.08 9.69 -40.19
CA ILE A 162 -13.98 10.85 -40.24
C ILE A 162 -15.44 10.38 -40.40
N ALA A 163 -15.68 9.40 -41.26
CA ALA A 163 -17.01 8.83 -41.45
C ALA A 163 -17.54 8.19 -40.17
N GLU A 164 -16.72 7.41 -39.48
CA GLU A 164 -17.10 6.78 -38.21
C GLU A 164 -17.46 7.83 -37.16
N TYR A 165 -16.63 8.87 -37.00
CA TYR A 165 -16.88 9.98 -36.09
C TYR A 165 -18.21 10.69 -36.40
N LEU A 166 -18.45 10.98 -37.69
CA LEU A 166 -19.66 11.67 -38.14
C LEU A 166 -20.89 10.74 -38.19
N GLY A 167 -20.73 9.42 -38.08
CA GLY A 167 -21.84 8.45 -38.21
C GLY A 167 -22.29 8.23 -39.65
N VAL A 168 -21.35 8.31 -40.58
CA VAL A 168 -21.56 8.15 -42.02
C VAL A 168 -21.09 6.75 -42.43
N ILE A 169 -21.87 6.08 -43.28
CA ILE A 169 -21.50 4.79 -43.88
C ILE A 169 -20.86 5.08 -45.23
N LEU A 170 -19.62 4.61 -45.42
CA LEU A 170 -18.93 4.64 -46.70
C LEU A 170 -19.06 3.24 -47.31
N ASP A 171 -19.91 3.11 -48.33
CA ASP A 171 -20.05 1.89 -49.13
C ASP A 171 -19.12 1.92 -50.36
#